data_AF-A0A520NK93-F1
#
_entry.id   AF-A0A520NK93-F1
#
_cell.length_a   1.000
_cell.length_b   1.000
_cell.length_c   1.000
_cell.angle_alpha   90.00
_cell.angle_beta   90.00
_cell.angle_gamma   90.00
#
_symmetry.space_group_name_H-M   'P 1'
#
loop_
_entity.id
_entity.type
_entity.pdbx_description
1 polymer ?
#
loop_
_entity_poly.entity_id
_entity_poly.type
_entity_poly.pdbx_seq_one_letter_code
_entity_poly.pdbx_strand_id
1 'polypeptide(L)' 'MARFYPLTVTDIQKTIRDAVVVSLSPDPKTNFDFIQGQYLTFKKDFDGQEIRRSYS' A
#
# COMPACT_ATOMS: atom_id res chain seq x y z
N MET A 1 -6.66 16.79 5.49
CA MET A 1 -5.29 16.28 5.22
C MET A 1 -5.37 14.79 4.94
N ALA A 2 -4.67 14.30 3.93
CA ALA A 2 -4.58 12.86 3.67
C ALA A 2 -3.89 12.18 4.86
N ARG A 3 -4.57 11.21 5.49
CA ARG A 3 -4.03 10.45 6.62
C ARG A 3 -3.37 9.19 6.08
N PHE A 4 -2.11 8.97 6.46
CA PHE A 4 -1.38 7.75 6.13
C PHE A 4 -1.33 6.85 7.35
N TYR A 5 -1.53 5.55 7.13
CA TYR A 5 -1.45 4.53 8.15
C TYR A 5 -0.30 3.58 7.82
N PRO A 6 0.46 3.12 8.82
CA PRO A 6 1.47 2.10 8.59
C PRO A 6 0.80 0.80 8.15
N LEU A 7 1.42 0.13 7.18
CA LEU A 7 1.00 -1.18 6.69
C LEU A 7 2.19 -2.13 6.78
N THR A 8 1.96 -3.34 7.25
CA THR A 8 2.96 -4.40 7.30
C THR A 8 2.84 -5.25 6.05
N VAL A 9 3.96 -5.46 5.35
CA VAL A 9 4.04 -6.46 4.28
C VAL A 9 4.05 -7.85 4.91
N THR A 10 3.02 -8.65 4.64
CA THR A 10 2.87 -9.99 5.21
C THR A 10 3.31 -11.09 4.27
N ASP A 11 3.23 -10.85 2.96
CA ASP A 11 3.64 -11.81 1.93
C ASP A 11 4.05 -11.10 0.63
N ILE A 12 4.98 -11.72 -0.11
CA ILE A 12 5.40 -11.27 -1.44
C ILE A 12 5.49 -12.49 -2.36
N GLN A 13 4.62 -12.56 -3.35
CA GLN A 13 4.59 -13.64 -4.33
C GLN A 13 5.01 -13.12 -5.71
N LYS A 14 6.05 -13.71 -6.29
CA LYS A 14 6.38 -13.50 -7.72
C LYS A 14 5.39 -14.26 -8.59
N THR A 15 4.71 -13.57 -9.49
CA THR A 15 3.70 -14.19 -10.36
C THR A 15 4.26 -14.47 -11.75
N ILE A 16 4.76 -13.42 -12.43
CA ILE A 16 5.44 -13.51 -13.72
C ILE A 16 6.76 -12.76 -13.66
N ARG A 17 7.52 -12.79 -14.76
CA ARG A 17 8.87 -12.22 -14.86
C ARG A 17 8.98 -10.81 -14.24
N ASP A 18 8.00 -9.97 -14.55
CA ASP A 18 8.02 -8.55 -14.19
C ASP A 18 6.87 -8.14 -13.25
N ALA A 19 6.24 -9.10 -12.56
CA ALA A 19 5.14 -8.79 -11.64
C ALA A 19 5.23 -9.57 -10.32
N VAL A 20 4.81 -8.88 -9.25
CA VAL A 20 4.69 -9.43 -7.91
C VAL A 20 3.36 -9.03 -7.31
N VAL A 21 2.81 -9.92 -6.48
CA VAL A 21 1.69 -9.63 -5.59
C VAL A 21 2.27 -9.39 -4.21
N VAL A 22 1.81 -8.33 -3.55
CA VAL A 22 2.23 -7.96 -2.19
C VAL A 22 1.00 -7.94 -1.31
N SER A 23 1.01 -8.76 -0.26
CA SER A 23 -0.06 -8.77 0.75
C SER A 23 0.29 -7.80 1.87
N LEU A 24 -0.68 -6.97 2.26
CA LEU A 24 -0.51 -5.91 3.25
C LEU A 24 -1.54 -6.09 4.36
N SER A 25 -1.09 -5.92 5.61
CA SER A 25 -1.96 -5.89 6.79
C SER A 25 -1.88 -4.53 7.47
N PRO A 26 -3.02 -3.88 7.74
CA PRO A 26 -3.04 -2.66 8.55
C PRO A 26 -2.96 -2.96 10.05
N ASP A 27 -2.80 -1.90 10.85
CA ASP A 27 -3.11 -1.98 12.28
C ASP A 27 -4.60 -2.31 12.46
N PRO A 28 -4.98 -3.26 13.33
CA PRO A 28 -6.37 -3.66 13.55
C PRO A 28 -7.34 -2.53 13.93
N LYS A 29 -6.83 -1.40 14.44
CA LYS A 29 -7.63 -0.22 14.79
C LYS A 29 -7.91 0.70 13.60
N THR A 30 -7.32 0.42 12.43
CA THR A 30 -7.49 1.24 11.23
C THR A 30 -8.62 0.70 10.37
N ASN A 31 -9.57 1.57 10.04
CA ASN A 31 -10.64 1.23 9.11
C ASN A 31 -10.21 1.49 7.65
N PHE A 32 -10.33 0.47 6.81
CA PHE A 32 -10.05 0.47 5.37
C PHE A 32 -11.30 0.12 4.54
N ASP A 33 -12.50 0.47 5.01
CA ASP A 33 -13.75 0.33 4.25
C ASP A 33 -13.58 0.99 2.87
N PHE A 34 -13.83 0.21 1.82
CA PHE A 34 -13.57 0.57 0.43
C PHE A 34 -14.86 0.69 -0.37
N ILE A 35 -14.97 1.76 -1.16
CA ILE A 35 -16.05 1.97 -2.14
C ILE A 35 -15.44 1.93 -3.54
N GLN A 36 -16.16 1.33 -4.50
CA GLN A 36 -15.72 1.26 -5.89
C GLN A 36 -15.36 2.64 -6.45
N GLY A 37 -14.26 2.70 -7.19
CA GLY A 37 -13.71 3.94 -7.74
C GLY A 37 -12.78 4.70 -6.80
N GLN A 38 -12.63 4.26 -5.55
CA GLN A 38 -11.55 4.75 -4.68
C GLN A 38 -10.22 4.08 -5.06
N TYR A 39 -9.11 4.70 -4.65
CA TYR A 39 -7.76 4.17 -4.79
C TYR A 39 -6.97 4.52 -3.54
N LEU A 40 -5.98 3.69 -3.22
CA LEU A 40 -5.05 3.94 -2.13
C LEU A 40 -3.82 4.68 -2.65
N THR A 41 -3.30 5.60 -1.85
CA THR A 41 -2.01 6.23 -2.11
C THR A 41 -0.98 5.66 -1.15
N PHE A 42 -0.01 4.95 -1.68
CA PHE A 42 1.15 4.50 -0.92
C PHE A 42 2.21 5.59 -0.89
N LYS A 43 2.85 5.73 0.26
CA LYS A 43 3.91 6.69 0.53
C LYS A 43 5.08 5.95 1.14
N LYS A 44 6.28 6.12 0.56
CA LYS A 44 7.50 5.53 1.09
C LYS A 44 8.67 6.48 0.86
N ASP A 45 9.53 6.58 1.86
CA ASP A 45 10.82 7.26 1.72
C ASP A 45 11.85 6.29 1.15
N PHE A 46 12.57 6.74 0.13
CA PHE A 46 13.73 6.07 -0.45
C PHE A 46 14.88 7.08 -0.46
N ASP A 47 15.92 6.84 0.34
CA ASP A 47 17.12 7.67 0.41
C ASP A 47 16.82 9.17 0.65
N GLY A 48 15.84 9.47 1.51
CA GLY A 48 15.42 10.85 1.81
C GLY A 48 14.50 11.47 0.76
N GLN A 49 14.11 10.72 -0.27
CA GLN A 49 13.09 11.11 -1.23
C GLN A 49 11.77 10.41 -0.93
N GLU A 50 10.74 11.20 -0.63
CA GLU A 50 9.39 10.67 -0.49
C GLU A 50 8.76 10.39 -1.86
N ILE A 51 8.48 9.12 -2.13
CA ILE A 51 7.76 8.67 -3.31
C ILE A 51 6.32 8.34 -2.95
N ARG A 52 5.39 8.80 -3.78
CA ARG A 52 3.96 8.48 -3.69
C ARG A 52 3.47 7.83 -4.97
N ARG A 53 2.68 6.77 -4.83
CA ARG A 53 2.05 6.06 -5.95
C ARG A 53 0.64 5.65 -5.58
N SER A 54 -0.28 5.84 -6.51
CA SER A 54 -1.67 5.41 -6.36
C SER A 54 -1.85 4.02 -6.95
N TYR A 55 -2.59 3.18 -6.25
CA TYR A 55 -3.00 1.85 -6.68
C TYR A 55 -4.49 1.70 -6.41
N SER A 56 -5.18 1.03 -7.34
CA SER A 56 -6.61 0.71 -7.23
C SER A 56 -6.87 -0.35 -6.17
#